data_AF-A0A966F418-F1
#
_entry.id   AF-A0A966F418-F1
#
_cell.length_a   1.000
_cell.length_b   1.000
_cell.length_c   1.000
_cell.angle_alpha   90.00
_cell.angle_beta   90.00
_cell.angle_gamma   90.00
#
_symmetry.space_group_name_H-M   'P 1'
#
loop_
_entity.id
_entity.type
_entity.pdbx_description
1 polymer ?
#
loop_
_entity_poly.entity_id
_entity_poly.type
_entity_poly.pdbx_seq_one_letter_code
_entity_poly.pdbx_strand_id
1 'polypeptide(L)' 'MKSFHSIIAVLRAYLANSKDIKILDKDVAKALGMSQANFATLKRRNSIPYENILEFCKKEELCCLDIFYD' A
#
# COMPACT_ATOMS: atom_id res chain seq x y z
N MET A 1 -13.09 -8.18 3.03
CA MET A 1 -12.09 -7.49 2.19
C MET A 1 -11.89 -6.10 2.76
N LYS A 2 -10.65 -5.74 3.09
CA LYS A 2 -10.29 -4.47 3.72
C LYS A 2 -10.60 -3.28 2.79
N SER A 3 -10.96 -2.14 3.38
CA SER A 3 -11.10 -0.88 2.62
C SER A 3 -9.74 -0.42 2.10
N PHE A 4 -9.70 0.44 1.07
CA PHE A 4 -8.41 0.94 0.58
C PHE A 4 -7.62 1.69 1.67
N HIS A 5 -8.32 2.41 2.56
CA HIS A 5 -7.71 3.09 3.70
C HIS A 5 -7.04 2.10 4.67
N SER A 6 -7.70 0.97 4.94
CA SER A 6 -7.17 -0.09 5.79
C SER A 6 -5.96 -0.76 5.15
N ILE A 7 -6.01 -1.03 3.83
CA ILE A 7 -4.88 -1.59 3.07
C ILE A 7 -3.67 -0.65 3.14
N ILE A 8 -3.87 0.66 2.99
CA ILE A 8 -2.78 1.65 3.11
C ILE A 8 -2.14 1.61 4.50
N ALA A 9 -2.92 1.44 5.57
CA ALA A 9 -2.39 1.32 6.92
C ALA A 9 -1.51 0.07 7.08
N VAL A 10 -1.95 -1.06 6.54
CA VAL A 10 -1.16 -2.31 6.52
C VAL A 10 0.12 -2.13 5.70
N LEU A 11 0.04 -1.56 4.49
CA LEU A 11 1.21 -1.27 3.67
C LEU A 11 2.22 -0.37 4.39
N ARG A 12 1.74 0.64 5.13
CA ARG A 12 2.60 1.51 5.94
C ARG A 12 3.30 0.74 7.06
N ALA A 13 2.61 -0.21 7.70
CA ALA A 13 3.21 -1.04 8.74
C ALA A 13 4.32 -1.94 8.17
N TYR A 14 4.10 -2.56 7.01
CA TYR A 14 5.13 -3.34 6.32
C TYR A 14 6.33 -2.47 5.90
N LEU A 15 6.08 -1.28 5.33
CA LEU A 15 7.13 -0.36 4.90
C LEU A 15 7.94 0.23 6.07
N ALA A 16 7.33 0.38 7.26
CA ALA A 16 8.03 0.83 8.45
C ALA A 16 9.05 -0.20 8.94
N ASN A 17 8.83 -1.50 8.68
CA ASN A 17 9.73 -2.62 8.98
C ASN A 17 10.44 -2.49 10.35
N SER A 18 9.65 -2.31 11.42
CA SER A 18 10.10 -2.15 12.82
C SER A 18 10.94 -0.90 13.14
N LYS A 19 11.04 0.04 12.21
CA LYS A 19 11.63 1.37 12.44
C LYS A 19 10.52 2.32 12.86
N ASP A 20 10.79 3.20 13.84
CA ASP A 20 9.89 4.28 14.24
C ASP A 20 9.94 5.44 13.22
N ILE A 21 9.64 5.12 11.97
CA ILE A 21 9.62 6.05 10.84
C ILE A 21 8.19 6.23 10.36
N LYS A 22 7.79 7.50 10.28
CA LYS A 22 6.50 7.88 9.73
C LYS A 22 6.53 7.73 8.20
N ILE A 23 5.99 6.62 7.70
CA ILE A 23 5.77 6.41 6.26
C ILE A 23 4.70 7.40 5.78
N LEU A 24 4.98 8.18 4.73
CA LEU A 24 4.06 9.15 4.15
C LEU A 24 3.39 8.56 2.90
N ASP A 25 2.31 9.21 2.41
CA ASP A 25 1.60 8.77 1.20
C ASP A 25 2.55 8.72 -0.03
N LYS A 26 3.56 9.60 -0.09
CA LYS A 26 4.57 9.59 -1.15
C LYS A 26 5.44 8.32 -1.14
N ASP A 27 5.71 7.76 0.03
CA ASP A 27 6.55 6.58 0.19
C ASP A 27 5.76 5.32 -0.20
N VAL A 28 4.47 5.26 0.19
CA VAL A 28 3.54 4.23 -0.26
C VAL A 28 3.36 4.29 -1.78
N ALA A 29 3.16 5.48 -2.36
CA ALA A 29 3.04 5.64 -3.80
C ALA A 29 4.29 5.14 -4.54
N LYS A 30 5.48 5.47 -4.03
CA LYS A 30 6.76 4.98 -4.57
C LYS A 30 6.90 3.46 -4.46
N ALA A 31 6.50 2.87 -3.32
CA ALA A 31 6.53 1.42 -3.13
C ALA A 31 5.60 0.69 -4.12
N LEU A 32 4.45 1.27 -4.41
CA LEU A 32 3.48 0.80 -5.40
C LEU A 32 3.86 1.15 -6.85
N GLY A 33 5.01 1.78 -7.10
CA GLY A 33 5.46 2.12 -8.45
C GLY A 33 4.64 3.20 -9.16
N MET A 34 3.92 4.05 -8.41
CA MET A 34 3.06 5.10 -8.97
C MET A 34 3.41 6.51 -8.45
N SER A 35 2.96 7.53 -9.17
CA SER A 35 3.13 8.91 -8.73
C SER A 35 2.23 9.22 -7.53
N GLN A 36 2.66 10.16 -6.68
CA GLN A 36 1.87 10.64 -5.54
C GLN A 36 0.50 11.19 -5.97
N ALA A 37 0.43 11.86 -7.13
CA ALA A 37 -0.81 12.38 -7.69
C ALA A 37 -1.79 11.26 -8.09
N ASN A 38 -1.28 10.19 -8.70
CA ASN A 38 -2.10 9.03 -9.06
C ASN A 38 -2.64 8.34 -7.79
N PHE A 39 -1.77 8.11 -6.81
CA PHE A 39 -2.15 7.54 -5.52
C PHE A 39 -3.22 8.36 -4.79
N ALA A 40 -3.06 9.69 -4.72
CA ALA A 40 -4.05 10.58 -4.12
C ALA A 40 -5.41 10.52 -4.83
N THR A 41 -5.40 10.40 -6.16
CA THR A 41 -6.62 10.26 -6.97
C THR A 41 -7.33 8.94 -6.69
N LEU A 42 -6.58 7.83 -6.65
CA LEU A 42 -7.11 6.50 -6.32
C LEU A 42 -7.70 6.48 -4.91
N LYS A 43 -7.00 7.08 -3.94
CA LYS A 43 -7.45 7.21 -2.56
C LYS A 43 -8.77 7.97 -2.45
N ARG A 44 -8.88 9.10 -3.16
CA ARG A 44 -10.12 9.91 -3.20
C ARG A 44 -11.28 9.16 -3.84
N ARG A 45 -11.01 8.34 -4.86
CA ARG A 45 -12.02 7.53 -5.56
C ARG A 45 -12.31 6.20 -4.87
N ASN A 46 -11.63 5.89 -3.77
CA ASN A 46 -11.67 4.59 -3.08
C ASN A 46 -11.42 3.41 -4.04
N SER A 47 -10.57 3.61 -5.05
CA SER A 47 -10.20 2.60 -6.03
C SER A 47 -8.91 1.91 -5.60
N ILE A 48 -8.96 0.59 -5.47
CA ILE A 48 -7.82 -0.21 -5.02
C ILE A 48 -6.96 -0.57 -6.24
N PRO A 49 -5.68 -0.16 -6.29
CA PRO A 49 -4.76 -0.55 -7.35
C PRO A 49 -4.23 -1.96 -7.11
N TYR A 50 -5.07 -2.97 -7.40
CA TYR A 50 -4.75 -4.37 -7.12
C TYR A 50 -3.44 -4.83 -7.77
N GLU A 51 -3.23 -4.49 -9.03
CA GLU A 51 -2.01 -4.86 -9.78
C GLU A 51 -0.75 -4.33 -9.09
N ASN A 52 -0.69 -3.04 -8.76
CA ASN A 52 0.45 -2.43 -8.08
C ASN A 52 0.71 -3.05 -6.69
N ILE A 53 -0.36 -3.40 -5.96
CA ILE A 53 -0.22 -4.05 -4.64
C ILE A 53 0.30 -5.47 -4.80
N LEU A 54 -0.16 -6.22 -5.81
CA LEU A 54 0.33 -7.57 -6.09
C LEU A 54 1.80 -7.55 -6.51
N GLU A 55 2.21 -6.59 -7.35
CA GLU A 55 3.60 -6.39 -7.72
C GLU A 55 4.48 -6.06 -6.50
N PHE A 56 3.98 -5.19 -5.62
CA PHE A 56 4.64 -4.88 -4.35
C PHE A 56 4.79 -6.13 -3.48
N CYS A 57 3.73 -6.93 -3.32
CA CYS A 57 3.79 -8.18 -2.55
C CYS A 57 4.81 -9.16 -3.13
N LYS A 58 4.83 -9.31 -4.46
CA LYS A 58 5.80 -10.17 -5.14
C LYS A 58 7.24 -9.69 -4.92
N LYS A 59 7.47 -8.37 -4.93
CA LYS A 59 8.79 -7.78 -4.75
C LYS A 59 9.31 -7.91 -3.32
N GLU A 60 8.45 -7.74 -2.34
CA GLU A 60 8.80 -7.79 -0.91
C GLU A 60 8.57 -9.18 -0.29
N GLU A 61 8.24 -10.19 -1.11
CA GLU A 61 7.92 -11.57 -0.69
C GLU A 61 6.82 -11.65 0.39
N LEU A 62 5.81 -10.78 0.27
CA LEU A 62 4.69 -10.69 1.22
C LEU A 62 3.49 -11.54 0.80
N CYS A 63 2.77 -12.05 1.80
CA CYS A 63 1.50 -12.72 1.58
C CYS A 63 0.40 -11.69 1.26
N CYS A 64 -0.22 -11.80 0.08
CA CYS A 64 -1.30 -10.90 -0.32
C CYS A 64 -2.53 -11.02 0.57
N LEU A 65 -2.79 -12.22 1.13
CA LEU A 65 -3.95 -12.45 1.99
C LEU A 65 -3.89 -11.56 3.24
N ASP A 66 -2.72 -11.42 3.86
CA ASP A 66 -2.51 -10.59 5.05
C ASP A 66 -2.76 -9.09 4.77
N ILE A 67 -2.60 -8.66 3.51
CA ILE A 67 -2.85 -7.27 3.09
C ILE A 67 -4.34 -7.03 2.85
N PHE A 68 -5.03 -7.95 2.18
CA PHE A 68 -6.43 -7.76 1.75
C PHE A 68 -7.47 -8.28 2.74
N TYR A 69 -7.10 -9.20 3.63
CA TYR A 69 -7.95 -9.94 4.55
C TYR A 69 -7.36 -9.93 5.97
N ASP A 70 -8.15 -10.36 6.95
CA ASP A 70 -7.70 -10.67 8.31
C ASP A 70 -7.56 -12.18 8.46
#